data_AF-K1WXS4-F1
#
_entry.id   AF-K1WXS4-F1
#
_cell.length_a   1.000
_cell.length_b   1.000
_cell.length_c   1.000
_cell.angle_alpha   90.00
_cell.angle_beta   90.00
_cell.angle_gamma   90.00
#
_symmetry.space_group_name_H-M   'P 1'
#
loop_
_entity.id
_entity.type
_entity.pdbx_description
1 polymer ?
#
loop_
_entity_poly.entity_id
_entity_poly.type
_entity_poly.pdbx_seq_one_letter_code
_entity_poly.pdbx_strand_id
1 'polypeptide(L)'
;MSSLFFATVGLQLASTVQAYTQVNIMSAFMTKNIDPIVFPGEYSKSHLHSFFGSDAVTANTKTSAELQKGCTNAENPNDLSVYWVPTPLYTTDNGKTYKPMPMFRFSAYYNLGETPAEVPIPQNLKMLAGKATARSEGEMIAGAQSSWACETSGGKSLDANGFPSSTCGTHLQQLLYFPQCVNTETLETGYKNKRGGSCPPGMKSMPQLRFSIRWDVRKVLPGGWSGTAPFKLACGPAWCSHGDFINGWTQETAEKMVETSRAKFEYSSVNGALGKDGDKPKCKASDAEPSKGTSDYAESVAAMSKRDVMTWGWSSKSRMVRN
;
A
#
# COMPACT_ATOMS: atom_id res chain seq x y z
N MET A 1 -13.35 -30.45 -59.95
CA MET A 1 -12.88 -30.67 -58.57
C MET A 1 -13.14 -29.39 -57.80
N SER A 2 -14.26 -29.35 -57.05
CA SER A 2 -14.70 -28.17 -56.29
C SER A 2 -14.12 -28.27 -54.88
N SER A 3 -13.28 -27.32 -54.46
CA SER A 3 -12.73 -27.31 -53.10
C SER A 3 -13.53 -26.33 -52.25
N LEU A 4 -14.39 -26.87 -51.37
CA LEU A 4 -14.99 -26.12 -50.27
C LEU A 4 -13.94 -25.91 -49.18
N PHE A 5 -13.61 -24.65 -48.88
CA PHE A 5 -12.91 -24.28 -47.66
C PHE A 5 -13.93 -24.20 -46.51
N PHE A 6 -13.83 -25.13 -45.55
CA PHE A 6 -14.49 -25.00 -44.25
C PHE A 6 -13.77 -23.93 -43.43
N ALA A 7 -14.46 -22.82 -43.17
CA ALA A 7 -14.02 -21.84 -42.18
C ALA A 7 -14.46 -22.33 -40.79
N THR A 8 -13.52 -22.85 -40.01
CA THR A 8 -13.69 -23.12 -38.58
C THR A 8 -13.76 -21.78 -37.84
N VAL A 9 -14.96 -21.41 -37.38
CA VAL A 9 -15.14 -20.28 -36.45
C VAL A 9 -14.65 -20.72 -35.08
N GLY A 10 -13.42 -20.34 -34.74
CA GLY A 10 -12.90 -20.47 -33.38
C GLY A 10 -13.62 -19.51 -32.45
N LEU A 11 -14.32 -20.04 -31.45
CA LEU A 11 -14.95 -19.27 -30.39
C LEU A 11 -13.85 -18.66 -29.50
N GLN A 12 -13.48 -17.40 -29.77
CA GLN A 12 -12.58 -16.66 -28.88
C GLN A 12 -13.35 -16.29 -27.61
N LEU A 13 -12.95 -16.86 -26.48
CA LEU A 13 -13.33 -16.36 -25.15
C LEU A 13 -12.74 -14.95 -25.01
N ALA A 14 -13.56 -13.93 -25.26
CA ALA A 14 -13.22 -12.54 -25.00
C ALA A 14 -13.03 -12.37 -23.49
N SER A 15 -11.78 -12.27 -23.03
CA SER A 15 -11.49 -11.79 -21.69
C SER A 15 -11.96 -10.33 -21.62
N THR A 16 -13.00 -10.06 -20.83
CA THR A 16 -13.39 -8.70 -20.50
C THR A 16 -12.28 -8.10 -19.65
N VAL A 17 -11.51 -7.18 -20.19
CA VAL A 17 -10.67 -6.33 -19.36
C VAL A 17 -11.10 -4.87 -19.49
N GLN A 18 -11.12 -4.23 -18.33
CA GLN A 18 -11.86 -3.04 -18.01
C GLN A 18 -10.91 -1.83 -17.90
N ALA A 19 -11.46 -0.64 -18.08
CA ALA A 19 -10.82 0.64 -17.86
C ALA A 19 -10.49 0.83 -16.39
N TYR A 20 -9.46 1.64 -16.14
CA TYR A 20 -8.90 1.83 -14.81
C TYR A 20 -8.60 3.31 -14.56
N THR A 21 -8.65 3.69 -13.29
CA THR A 21 -8.12 4.97 -12.82
C THR A 21 -6.74 4.75 -12.24
N GLN A 22 -5.83 5.69 -12.44
CA GLN A 22 -4.48 5.66 -11.89
C GLN A 22 -4.18 7.02 -11.31
N VAL A 23 -3.70 7.06 -10.07
CA VAL A 23 -3.20 8.27 -9.42
C VAL A 23 -1.73 8.07 -9.12
N ASN A 24 -0.87 8.96 -9.62
CA ASN A 24 0.54 8.94 -9.25
C ASN A 24 0.85 9.91 -8.12
N ILE A 25 1.87 9.55 -7.36
CA ILE A 25 2.42 10.34 -6.27
C ILE A 25 3.95 10.26 -6.37
N MET A 26 4.60 11.40 -6.56
CA MET A 26 6.04 11.45 -6.90
C MET A 26 6.96 11.34 -5.68
N SER A 27 6.46 11.59 -4.47
CA SER A 27 7.24 11.51 -3.23
C SER A 27 6.36 11.06 -2.06
N ALA A 28 6.95 10.40 -1.06
CA ALA A 28 6.32 10.34 0.25
C ALA A 28 6.39 11.73 0.88
N PHE A 29 5.29 12.27 1.42
CA PHE A 29 5.34 13.56 2.12
C PHE A 29 5.78 13.39 3.57
N MET A 30 5.63 12.19 4.13
CA MET A 30 5.96 11.87 5.51
C MET A 30 6.50 10.45 5.61
N THR A 31 7.48 10.25 6.50
CA THR A 31 7.93 8.93 6.94
C THR A 31 7.88 8.94 8.47
N LYS A 32 7.07 8.07 9.08
CA LYS A 32 6.71 8.19 10.50
C LYS A 32 6.23 6.88 11.11
N ASN A 33 6.45 6.70 12.40
CA ASN A 33 6.11 5.48 13.14
C ASN A 33 4.68 5.51 13.74
N ILE A 34 3.69 5.81 12.91
CA ILE A 34 2.26 5.82 13.28
C ILE A 34 1.50 4.85 12.39
N ASP A 35 0.42 4.27 12.91
CA ASP A 35 -0.51 3.45 12.15
C ASP A 35 -1.94 3.69 12.64
N PRO A 36 -2.72 4.55 11.96
CA PRO A 36 -4.06 4.92 12.41
C PRO A 36 -5.10 3.79 12.33
N ILE A 37 -4.77 2.68 11.65
CA ILE A 37 -5.65 1.52 11.52
C ILE A 37 -5.32 0.50 12.61
N VAL A 38 -4.06 0.10 12.73
CA VAL A 38 -3.63 -1.00 13.60
C VAL A 38 -3.34 -0.52 15.02
N PHE A 39 -2.76 0.68 15.18
CA PHE A 39 -2.36 1.24 16.47
C PHE A 39 -2.83 2.70 16.63
N PRO A 40 -4.16 2.93 16.64
CA PRO A 40 -4.69 4.29 16.70
C PRO A 40 -4.20 5.03 17.95
N GLY A 41 -3.67 6.22 17.75
CA GLY A 41 -3.17 7.14 18.79
C GLY A 41 -1.79 6.80 19.35
N GLU A 42 -1.11 5.78 18.83
CA GLU A 42 0.16 5.28 19.38
C GLU A 42 1.35 5.70 18.53
N TYR A 43 2.41 6.20 19.18
CA TYR A 43 3.65 6.66 18.53
C TYR A 43 4.86 5.80 18.90
N SER A 44 4.65 4.65 19.53
CA SER A 44 5.72 3.74 19.95
C SER A 44 5.42 2.26 19.68
N LYS A 45 4.34 1.95 18.96
CA LYS A 45 3.92 0.58 18.65
C LYS A 45 4.08 0.22 17.18
N SER A 46 3.94 1.19 16.29
CA SER A 46 4.10 0.96 14.87
C SER A 46 5.58 1.02 14.47
N HIS A 47 5.95 0.21 13.47
CA HIS A 47 7.18 0.44 12.72
C HIS A 47 7.05 1.70 11.86
N LEU A 48 8.14 2.07 11.21
CA LEU A 48 8.17 3.22 10.32
C LEU A 48 7.37 2.95 9.04
N HIS A 49 6.49 3.87 8.67
CA HIS A 49 5.74 3.83 7.42
C HIS A 49 6.03 5.07 6.56
N SER A 50 5.99 4.90 5.24
CA SER A 50 6.06 5.99 4.27
C SER A 50 4.65 6.32 3.78
N PHE A 51 4.25 7.59 3.92
CA PHE A 51 2.90 8.09 3.67
C PHE A 51 2.81 8.90 2.39
N PHE A 52 1.69 8.73 1.69
CA PHE A 52 1.34 9.34 0.41
C PHE A 52 -0.12 9.81 0.44
N GLY A 53 -0.46 10.85 -0.34
CA GLY A 53 -1.81 11.37 -0.46
C GLY A 53 -2.06 12.53 0.51
N SER A 54 -3.18 12.47 1.25
CA SER A 54 -3.59 13.55 2.16
C SER A 54 -2.72 13.67 3.41
N ASP A 55 -2.33 14.90 3.70
CA ASP A 55 -1.49 15.28 4.83
C ASP A 55 -2.27 15.48 6.14
N ALA A 56 -3.60 15.43 6.08
CA ALA A 56 -4.47 15.44 7.27
C ALA A 56 -4.37 14.15 8.11
N VAL A 57 -3.58 13.18 7.67
CA VAL A 57 -3.34 11.95 8.42
C VAL A 57 -2.56 12.24 9.71
N THR A 58 -3.06 11.68 10.80
CA THR A 58 -2.47 11.67 12.13
C THR A 58 -2.60 10.27 12.70
N ALA A 59 -1.97 9.97 13.84
CA ALA A 59 -2.13 8.67 14.50
C ALA A 59 -3.61 8.35 14.86
N ASN A 60 -4.51 9.34 14.86
CA ASN A 60 -5.91 9.19 15.26
C ASN A 60 -6.91 9.30 14.12
N THR A 61 -6.47 9.51 12.87
CA THR A 61 -7.37 9.73 11.73
C THR A 61 -8.28 8.52 11.49
N LYS A 62 -9.58 8.75 11.32
CA LYS A 62 -10.57 7.67 11.20
C LYS A 62 -11.48 7.79 9.99
N THR A 63 -11.69 9.00 9.47
CA THR A 63 -12.77 9.28 8.53
C THR A 63 -12.27 9.89 7.23
N SER A 64 -13.04 9.71 6.17
CA SER A 64 -12.79 10.39 4.89
C SER A 64 -12.90 11.90 5.05
N ALA A 65 -13.84 12.37 5.88
CA ALA A 65 -14.07 13.80 6.11
C ALA A 65 -12.90 14.50 6.81
N GLU A 66 -12.11 13.79 7.64
CA GLU A 66 -10.85 14.34 8.18
C GLU A 66 -9.81 14.52 7.07
N LEU A 67 -9.60 13.50 6.25
CA LEU A 67 -8.64 13.54 5.16
C LEU A 67 -8.99 14.57 4.09
N GLN A 68 -10.28 14.76 3.82
CA GLN A 68 -10.79 15.70 2.82
C GLN A 68 -10.56 17.18 3.20
N LYS A 69 -10.12 17.47 4.43
CA LYS A 69 -9.73 18.82 4.87
C LYS A 69 -8.25 19.14 4.63
N GLY A 70 -7.46 18.12 4.28
CA GLY A 70 -6.01 18.25 4.11
C GLY A 70 -5.59 18.66 2.70
N CYS A 71 -4.29 18.70 2.53
CA CYS A 71 -3.59 18.83 1.26
C CYS A 71 -3.19 17.45 0.75
N THR A 72 -3.42 17.16 -0.52
CA THR A 72 -2.92 15.93 -1.16
C THR A 72 -1.68 16.21 -1.99
N ASN A 73 -0.69 15.33 -1.94
CA ASN A 73 0.44 15.33 -2.89
C ASN A 73 0.20 14.41 -4.11
N ALA A 74 -1.01 13.90 -4.26
CA ALA A 74 -1.43 13.16 -5.44
C ALA A 74 -1.65 14.05 -6.66
N GLU A 75 -1.40 13.51 -7.86
CA GLU A 75 -1.64 14.20 -9.14
C GLU A 75 -3.13 14.36 -9.49
N ASN A 76 -4.04 13.75 -8.72
CA ASN A 76 -5.46 13.99 -8.83
C ASN A 76 -5.94 14.76 -7.58
N PRO A 77 -6.37 16.03 -7.70
CA PRO A 77 -6.75 16.85 -6.55
C PRO A 77 -8.02 16.35 -5.85
N ASN A 78 -8.78 15.43 -6.47
CA ASN A 78 -9.97 14.83 -5.86
C ASN A 78 -9.66 13.56 -5.06
N ASP A 79 -8.41 13.08 -5.14
CA ASP A 79 -7.91 11.98 -4.31
C ASP A 79 -7.23 12.52 -3.05
N LEU A 80 -8.04 12.73 -2.02
CA LEU A 80 -7.58 13.07 -0.67
C LEU A 80 -7.43 11.81 0.18
N SER A 81 -7.35 10.63 -0.41
CA SER A 81 -7.05 9.40 0.36
C SER A 81 -5.64 9.47 0.93
N VAL A 82 -5.39 8.69 1.98
CA VAL A 82 -4.03 8.46 2.46
C VAL A 82 -3.66 7.00 2.27
N TYR A 83 -2.44 6.80 1.78
CA TYR A 83 -1.84 5.52 1.48
C TYR A 83 -0.54 5.40 2.25
N TRP A 84 -0.26 4.25 2.82
CA TRP A 84 1.05 4.02 3.42
C TRP A 84 1.51 2.57 3.32
N VAL A 85 2.82 2.39 3.38
CA VAL A 85 3.50 1.07 3.36
C VAL A 85 4.64 1.12 4.39
N PRO A 86 5.05 -0.03 4.99
CA PRO A 86 6.24 -0.05 5.84
C PRO A 86 7.43 0.45 5.03
N THR A 87 8.17 1.41 5.58
CA THR A 87 9.24 2.10 4.86
C THR A 87 10.30 1.09 4.41
N PRO A 88 10.59 0.99 3.10
CA PRO A 88 11.72 0.22 2.63
C PRO A 88 13.01 0.94 3.01
N LEU A 89 13.96 0.18 3.51
CA LEU A 89 15.21 0.64 4.08
C LEU A 89 16.37 -0.04 3.37
N TYR A 90 17.44 0.70 3.12
CA TYR A 90 18.70 0.16 2.59
C TYR A 90 19.84 0.35 3.58
N THR A 91 20.88 -0.47 3.45
CA THR A 91 22.14 -0.33 4.19
C THR A 91 23.33 -0.29 3.24
N THR A 92 24.39 0.42 3.64
CA THR A 92 25.69 0.49 2.94
C THR A 92 26.86 0.04 3.83
N ASP A 93 26.56 -0.37 5.05
CA ASP A 93 27.53 -0.68 6.11
C ASP A 93 27.24 -2.05 6.74
N ASN A 94 26.78 -2.99 5.92
CA ASN A 94 26.45 -4.37 6.29
C ASN A 94 25.43 -4.47 7.43
N GLY A 95 24.42 -3.60 7.41
CA GLY A 95 23.28 -3.63 8.32
C GLY A 95 23.49 -2.92 9.65
N LYS A 96 24.59 -2.16 9.82
CA LYS A 96 24.80 -1.36 11.03
C LYS A 96 23.85 -0.16 11.07
N THR A 97 23.60 0.46 9.93
CA THR A 97 22.63 1.55 9.78
C THR A 97 21.69 1.29 8.60
N TYR A 98 20.49 1.87 8.70
CA TYR A 98 19.44 1.77 7.71
C TYR A 98 18.86 3.15 7.41
N LYS A 99 18.66 3.44 6.13
CA LYS A 99 18.08 4.70 5.65
C LYS A 99 16.90 4.41 4.72
N PRO A 100 15.88 5.28 4.66
CA PRO A 100 14.78 5.14 3.70
C PRO A 100 15.27 5.03 2.27
N MET A 101 14.71 4.09 1.53
CA MET A 101 15.00 3.87 0.12
C MET A 101 14.45 5.03 -0.71
N PRO A 102 15.22 5.58 -1.68
CA PRO A 102 14.72 6.63 -2.55
C PRO A 102 13.56 6.09 -3.41
N MET A 103 12.46 6.81 -3.43
CA MET A 103 11.32 6.49 -4.28
C MET A 103 11.47 7.16 -5.65
N PHE A 104 11.04 6.46 -6.71
CA PHE A 104 10.83 7.05 -8.03
C PHE A 104 9.38 7.47 -8.21
N ARG A 105 8.43 6.58 -7.91
CA ARG A 105 6.99 6.84 -8.08
C ARG A 105 6.14 5.85 -7.29
N PHE A 106 5.12 6.36 -6.61
CA PHE A 106 3.99 5.58 -6.12
C PHE A 106 2.82 5.70 -7.10
N SER A 107 2.07 4.62 -7.30
CA SER A 107 0.85 4.64 -8.10
C SER A 107 -0.24 3.80 -7.48
N ALA A 108 -1.37 4.44 -7.20
CA ALA A 108 -2.62 3.79 -6.86
C ALA A 108 -3.39 3.52 -8.14
N TYR A 109 -3.54 2.23 -8.48
CA TYR A 109 -4.42 1.80 -9.57
C TYR A 109 -5.75 1.35 -9.01
N TYR A 110 -6.84 1.73 -9.67
CA TYR A 110 -8.19 1.34 -9.32
C TYR A 110 -8.81 0.55 -10.48
N ASN A 111 -9.21 -0.69 -10.18
CA ASN A 111 -9.89 -1.61 -11.08
C ASN A 111 -9.07 -2.08 -12.31
N LEU A 112 -7.74 -2.06 -12.24
CA LEU A 112 -6.89 -2.51 -13.34
C LEU A 112 -6.99 -4.03 -13.58
N GLY A 113 -7.62 -4.40 -14.71
CA GLY A 113 -7.77 -5.80 -15.12
C GLY A 113 -8.66 -6.61 -14.17
N GLU A 114 -9.63 -5.98 -13.55
CA GLU A 114 -10.67 -6.60 -12.73
C GLU A 114 -12.04 -6.40 -13.38
N THR A 115 -13.06 -7.11 -12.91
CA THR A 115 -14.47 -6.95 -13.30
C THR A 115 -15.02 -5.58 -12.90
N PRO A 116 -16.07 -5.06 -13.56
CA PRO A 116 -16.62 -3.75 -13.23
C PRO A 116 -17.07 -3.68 -11.77
N ALA A 117 -16.90 -2.51 -11.16
CA ALA A 117 -17.38 -2.26 -9.81
C ALA A 117 -18.91 -2.12 -9.78
N GLU A 118 -19.52 -2.58 -8.68
CA GLU A 118 -20.95 -2.44 -8.41
C GLU A 118 -21.26 -1.22 -7.55
N VAL A 119 -20.34 -0.88 -6.63
CA VAL A 119 -20.46 0.24 -5.69
C VAL A 119 -19.16 1.06 -5.67
N PRO A 120 -19.24 2.36 -5.33
CA PRO A 120 -18.04 3.16 -5.10
C PRO A 120 -17.29 2.64 -3.88
N ILE A 121 -16.02 3.04 -3.74
CA ILE A 121 -15.28 2.84 -2.49
C ILE A 121 -16.02 3.65 -1.40
N PRO A 122 -16.59 3.01 -0.35
CA PRO A 122 -17.39 3.72 0.63
C PRO A 122 -16.59 4.78 1.39
N GLN A 123 -17.26 5.87 1.78
CA GLN A 123 -16.69 6.82 2.72
C GLN A 123 -16.38 6.12 4.05
N ASN A 124 -15.35 6.57 4.74
CA ASN A 124 -14.80 6.01 5.98
C ASN A 124 -14.21 4.59 5.86
N LEU A 125 -14.16 4.02 4.65
CA LEU A 125 -13.52 2.73 4.45
C LEU A 125 -12.03 2.81 4.80
N LYS A 126 -11.58 1.82 5.57
CA LYS A 126 -10.18 1.57 5.87
C LYS A 126 -9.83 0.17 5.38
N MET A 127 -8.66 0.00 4.77
CA MET A 127 -8.21 -1.29 4.31
C MET A 127 -6.76 -1.55 4.70
N LEU A 128 -6.49 -2.81 5.01
CA LEU A 128 -5.16 -3.37 5.16
C LEU A 128 -5.01 -4.51 4.14
N ALA A 129 -3.92 -4.50 3.39
CA ALA A 129 -3.55 -5.58 2.47
C ALA A 129 -2.18 -6.13 2.87
N GLY A 130 -1.99 -7.45 2.78
CA GLY A 130 -0.75 -8.10 3.24
C GLY A 130 -0.72 -8.34 4.75
N LYS A 131 0.46 -8.67 5.30
CA LYS A 131 0.58 -9.11 6.70
C LYS A 131 1.91 -8.70 7.32
N ALA A 132 1.85 -7.74 8.24
CA ALA A 132 3.05 -7.19 8.90
C ALA A 132 3.88 -8.20 9.70
N THR A 133 3.27 -9.31 10.15
CA THR A 133 3.96 -10.34 10.92
C THR A 133 4.55 -11.47 10.08
N ALA A 134 4.31 -11.48 8.76
CA ALA A 134 4.81 -12.54 7.90
C ALA A 134 6.36 -12.53 7.84
N ARG A 135 6.95 -13.71 7.96
CA ARG A 135 8.40 -13.95 7.92
C ARG A 135 8.84 -14.88 6.79
N SER A 136 7.88 -15.51 6.11
CA SER A 136 8.10 -16.41 4.99
C SER A 136 7.01 -16.25 3.93
N GLU A 137 7.25 -16.74 2.72
CA GLU A 137 6.28 -16.67 1.61
C GLU A 137 4.94 -17.32 1.97
N GLY A 138 4.96 -18.48 2.63
CA GLY A 138 3.77 -19.24 3.00
C GLY A 138 2.88 -18.56 4.06
N GLU A 139 3.39 -17.54 4.75
CA GLU A 139 2.62 -16.78 5.74
C GLU A 139 1.85 -15.58 5.14
N MET A 140 2.14 -15.23 3.88
CA MET A 140 1.54 -14.08 3.21
C MET A 140 0.06 -14.33 2.88
N ILE A 141 -0.71 -13.24 2.80
CA ILE A 141 -2.10 -13.29 2.34
C ILE A 141 -2.12 -13.42 0.82
N ALA A 142 -2.53 -14.60 0.32
CA ALA A 142 -2.53 -14.89 -1.12
C ALA A 142 -3.32 -13.86 -1.96
N GLY A 143 -4.49 -13.43 -1.48
CA GLY A 143 -5.32 -12.41 -2.15
C GLY A 143 -4.63 -11.05 -2.29
N ALA A 144 -3.68 -10.73 -1.41
CA ALA A 144 -2.94 -9.48 -1.49
C ALA A 144 -1.91 -9.46 -2.62
N GLN A 145 -1.53 -10.64 -3.15
CA GLN A 145 -0.56 -10.80 -4.24
C GLN A 145 0.69 -9.91 -4.06
N SER A 146 1.15 -9.80 -2.80
CA SER A 146 2.28 -8.96 -2.44
C SER A 146 3.54 -9.49 -3.12
N SER A 147 4.25 -8.63 -3.84
CA SER A 147 5.44 -9.06 -4.58
C SER A 147 6.46 -7.94 -4.76
N TRP A 148 7.71 -8.39 -4.87
CA TRP A 148 8.87 -7.56 -5.16
C TRP A 148 9.56 -8.12 -6.41
N ALA A 149 9.84 -7.27 -7.38
CA ALA A 149 10.49 -7.69 -8.63
C ALA A 149 11.32 -6.53 -9.21
N CYS A 150 12.22 -6.83 -10.13
CA CYS A 150 12.82 -5.78 -10.94
C CYS A 150 11.83 -5.34 -12.03
N GLU A 151 11.68 -4.03 -12.20
CA GLU A 151 10.89 -3.48 -13.30
C GLU A 151 11.48 -3.95 -14.66
N THR A 152 10.60 -4.15 -15.64
CA THR A 152 10.87 -4.61 -17.03
C THR A 152 11.54 -5.97 -17.24
N SER A 153 12.07 -6.62 -16.20
CA SER A 153 12.84 -7.87 -16.35
C SER A 153 12.07 -9.13 -15.91
N GLY A 154 10.86 -8.99 -15.38
CA GLY A 154 10.13 -10.12 -14.80
C GLY A 154 10.86 -10.70 -13.59
N GLY A 155 10.22 -11.63 -12.87
CA GLY A 155 10.72 -12.19 -11.62
C GLY A 155 12.12 -12.79 -11.73
N LYS A 156 13.13 -12.02 -11.29
CA LYS A 156 14.40 -12.60 -10.84
C LYS A 156 14.11 -13.53 -9.66
N SER A 157 14.95 -14.55 -9.46
CA SER A 157 14.87 -15.36 -8.25
C SER A 157 14.89 -14.45 -7.02
N LEU A 158 13.89 -14.63 -6.16
CA LEU A 158 13.89 -13.98 -4.85
C LEU A 158 14.89 -14.74 -3.97
N ASP A 159 15.66 -13.99 -3.19
CA ASP A 159 16.48 -14.57 -2.13
C ASP A 159 15.63 -14.80 -0.87
N ALA A 160 16.20 -15.38 0.19
CA ALA A 160 15.53 -15.72 1.44
C ALA A 160 14.84 -14.53 2.12
N ASN A 161 15.34 -13.32 1.91
CA ASN A 161 14.72 -12.08 2.41
C ASN A 161 13.52 -11.59 1.58
N GLY A 162 13.19 -12.29 0.48
CA GLY A 162 12.05 -12.05 -0.40
C GLY A 162 12.22 -10.92 -1.41
N PHE A 163 13.44 -10.42 -1.59
CA PHE A 163 13.78 -9.43 -2.62
C PHE A 163 14.55 -10.07 -3.78
N PRO A 164 14.59 -9.42 -4.97
CA PRO A 164 15.42 -9.88 -6.09
C PRO A 164 16.88 -10.07 -5.71
N SER A 165 17.46 -11.21 -6.10
CA SER A 165 18.84 -11.62 -5.78
C SER A 165 19.95 -10.86 -6.54
N SER A 166 19.60 -9.90 -7.40
CA SER A 166 20.60 -9.06 -8.08
C SER A 166 20.03 -7.73 -8.55
N THR A 167 20.94 -6.77 -8.72
CA THR A 167 20.65 -5.39 -9.15
C THR A 167 19.59 -5.27 -10.23
N CYS A 168 18.56 -4.46 -10.00
CA CYS A 168 17.58 -4.14 -11.03
C CYS A 168 18.17 -3.18 -12.06
N GLY A 169 17.91 -3.43 -13.35
CA GLY A 169 18.40 -2.54 -14.43
C GLY A 169 17.77 -1.15 -14.36
N THR A 170 16.53 -1.07 -13.91
CA THR A 170 15.77 0.16 -13.69
C THR A 170 15.39 0.30 -12.22
N HIS A 171 14.13 0.07 -11.86
CA HIS A 171 13.63 0.25 -10.50
C HIS A 171 13.35 -1.10 -9.83
N LEU A 172 13.45 -1.12 -8.51
CA LEU A 172 12.84 -2.18 -7.71
C LEU A 172 11.34 -1.87 -7.63
N GLN A 173 10.51 -2.82 -8.01
CA GLN A 173 9.06 -2.69 -8.06
C GLN A 173 8.42 -3.45 -6.88
N GLN A 174 7.51 -2.78 -6.18
CA GLN A 174 6.61 -3.37 -5.20
C GLN A 174 5.19 -3.36 -5.76
N LEU A 175 4.49 -4.49 -5.66
CA LEU A 175 3.07 -4.62 -5.99
C LEU A 175 2.31 -5.17 -4.79
N LEU A 176 1.10 -4.64 -4.58
CA LEU A 176 0.18 -5.09 -3.54
C LEU A 176 -1.26 -4.81 -3.96
N TYR A 177 -2.14 -5.79 -3.80
CA TYR A 177 -3.55 -5.72 -4.15
C TYR A 177 -4.41 -5.67 -2.89
N PHE A 178 -5.33 -4.73 -2.85
CA PHE A 178 -6.29 -4.59 -1.76
C PHE A 178 -7.51 -5.48 -2.01
N PRO A 179 -8.27 -5.80 -0.94
CA PRO A 179 -9.59 -6.36 -1.06
C PRO A 179 -10.45 -5.57 -2.07
N GLN A 180 -11.25 -6.26 -2.87
CA GLN A 180 -12.14 -5.66 -3.87
C GLN A 180 -13.62 -5.93 -3.62
N CYS A 181 -13.95 -6.54 -2.48
CA CYS A 181 -15.31 -6.74 -2.02
C CYS A 181 -15.53 -5.99 -0.72
N VAL A 182 -16.72 -5.42 -0.56
CA VAL A 182 -17.09 -4.68 0.64
C VAL A 182 -18.53 -4.98 1.02
N ASN A 183 -18.78 -5.15 2.31
CA ASN A 183 -20.13 -5.01 2.86
C ASN A 183 -20.41 -3.52 3.08
N THR A 184 -21.38 -2.96 2.36
CA THR A 184 -21.66 -1.51 2.38
C THR A 184 -22.28 -1.02 3.69
N GLU A 185 -22.72 -1.92 4.57
CA GLU A 185 -23.28 -1.58 5.89
C GLU A 185 -22.22 -1.64 6.99
N THR A 186 -21.36 -2.67 6.98
CA THR A 186 -20.36 -2.88 8.04
C THR A 186 -18.97 -2.36 7.68
N LEU A 187 -18.71 -2.05 6.40
CA LEU A 187 -17.40 -1.73 5.83
C LEU A 187 -16.37 -2.85 5.92
N GLU A 188 -16.79 -4.08 6.28
CA GLU A 188 -15.93 -5.25 6.20
C GLU A 188 -15.52 -5.49 4.74
N THR A 189 -14.25 -5.85 4.55
CA THR A 189 -13.69 -6.08 3.22
C THR A 189 -13.26 -7.52 3.03
N GLY A 190 -13.28 -7.97 1.79
CA GLY A 190 -12.88 -9.31 1.40
C GLY A 190 -12.28 -9.36 0.01
N TYR A 191 -11.56 -10.44 -0.26
CA TYR A 191 -11.09 -10.74 -1.61
C TYR A 191 -12.13 -11.57 -2.36
N LYS A 192 -12.20 -11.38 -3.68
CA LYS A 192 -12.91 -12.34 -4.55
C LYS A 192 -12.23 -13.71 -4.48
N ASN A 193 -12.99 -14.76 -4.76
CA ASN A 193 -12.47 -16.13 -4.81
C ASN A 193 -11.36 -16.34 -5.86
N LYS A 194 -11.36 -15.53 -6.91
CA LYS A 194 -10.31 -15.41 -7.92
C LYS A 194 -10.45 -14.06 -8.62
N ARG A 195 -9.43 -13.67 -9.39
CA ARG A 195 -9.52 -12.49 -10.26
C ARG A 195 -10.68 -12.65 -11.26
N GLY A 196 -11.52 -11.63 -11.38
CA GLY A 196 -12.75 -11.70 -12.18
C GLY A 196 -13.82 -12.64 -11.62
N GLY A 197 -13.66 -13.12 -10.39
CA GLY A 197 -14.60 -14.00 -9.71
C GLY A 197 -15.70 -13.23 -8.97
N SER A 198 -16.27 -13.87 -7.95
CA SER A 198 -17.40 -13.34 -7.18
C SER A 198 -16.96 -12.92 -5.79
N CYS A 199 -17.65 -11.91 -5.25
CA CYS A 199 -17.50 -11.51 -3.87
C CYS A 199 -18.12 -12.54 -2.91
N PRO A 200 -17.64 -12.61 -1.66
CA PRO A 200 -18.31 -13.38 -0.61
C PRO A 200 -19.79 -12.98 -0.46
N PRO A 201 -20.67 -13.88 0.02
CA PRO A 201 -22.07 -13.56 0.26
C PRO A 201 -22.24 -12.31 1.13
N GLY A 202 -23.18 -11.43 0.77
CA GLY A 202 -23.44 -10.17 1.48
C GLY A 202 -22.47 -9.02 1.15
N MET A 203 -21.47 -9.24 0.29
CA MET A 203 -20.55 -8.20 -0.16
C MET A 203 -20.76 -7.84 -1.64
N LYS A 204 -20.43 -6.60 -1.99
CA LYS A 204 -20.47 -6.07 -3.36
C LYS A 204 -19.06 -5.77 -3.88
N SER A 205 -18.86 -5.86 -5.19
CA SER A 205 -17.61 -5.47 -5.83
C SER A 205 -17.44 -3.95 -5.80
N MET A 206 -16.25 -3.48 -5.37
CA MET A 206 -15.82 -2.08 -5.47
C MET A 206 -14.54 -1.98 -6.32
N PRO A 207 -14.13 -0.78 -6.79
CA PRO A 207 -12.89 -0.64 -7.56
C PRO A 207 -11.70 -1.20 -6.79
N GLN A 208 -11.03 -2.21 -7.35
CA GLN A 208 -9.88 -2.82 -6.66
C GLN A 208 -8.69 -1.87 -6.65
N LEU A 209 -8.27 -1.44 -5.46
CA LEU A 209 -7.04 -0.70 -5.27
C LEU A 209 -5.82 -1.63 -5.40
N ARG A 210 -4.80 -1.17 -6.13
CA ARG A 210 -3.48 -1.81 -6.21
C ARG A 210 -2.38 -0.77 -6.07
N PHE A 211 -1.47 -0.99 -5.12
CA PHE A 211 -0.23 -0.24 -5.05
C PHE A 211 0.77 -0.77 -6.07
N SER A 212 1.43 0.15 -6.75
CA SER A 212 2.51 -0.15 -7.68
C SER A 212 3.62 0.88 -7.52
N ILE A 213 4.62 0.54 -6.71
CA ILE A 213 5.65 1.49 -6.25
C ILE A 213 6.98 1.15 -6.91
N ARG A 214 7.67 2.17 -7.41
CA ARG A 214 9.03 2.06 -7.96
C ARG A 214 10.01 2.73 -7.02
N TRP A 215 11.05 2.01 -6.66
CA TRP A 215 12.14 2.46 -5.82
C TRP A 215 13.43 2.54 -6.64
N ASP A 216 14.17 3.64 -6.48
CA ASP A 216 15.36 3.96 -7.27
C ASP A 216 16.66 3.65 -6.51
N VAL A 217 16.81 2.38 -6.13
CA VAL A 217 17.93 1.87 -5.32
C VAL A 217 19.31 2.17 -5.90
N ARG A 218 19.42 2.35 -7.22
CA ARG A 218 20.68 2.66 -7.91
C ARG A 218 21.28 4.00 -7.47
N LYS A 219 20.45 4.95 -7.01
CA LYS A 219 20.92 6.24 -6.46
C LYS A 219 21.71 6.08 -5.17
N VAL A 220 21.46 5.01 -4.41
CA VAL A 220 22.06 4.79 -3.10
C VAL A 220 22.97 3.56 -3.05
N LEU A 221 22.89 2.70 -4.05
CA LEU A 221 23.79 1.55 -4.26
C LEU A 221 24.29 1.52 -5.71
N PRO A 222 25.19 2.44 -6.08
CA PRO A 222 25.71 2.54 -7.45
C PRO A 222 26.54 1.31 -7.87
N GLY A 223 27.14 0.59 -6.90
CA GLY A 223 27.82 -0.68 -7.15
C GLY A 223 26.89 -1.88 -7.33
N GLY A 224 25.58 -1.69 -7.15
CA GLY A 224 24.60 -2.76 -7.21
C GLY A 224 24.72 -3.76 -6.05
N TRP A 225 24.06 -4.91 -6.21
CA TRP A 225 24.16 -6.08 -5.35
C TRP A 225 24.07 -7.37 -6.17
N SER A 226 24.58 -8.45 -5.58
CA SER A 226 24.43 -9.84 -6.02
C SER A 226 24.26 -10.72 -4.79
N GLY A 227 23.34 -11.68 -4.83
CA GLY A 227 22.86 -12.42 -3.66
C GLY A 227 21.86 -11.62 -2.83
N THR A 228 21.95 -11.75 -1.51
CA THR A 228 20.95 -11.18 -0.60
C THR A 228 20.91 -9.67 -0.71
N ALA A 229 19.74 -9.15 -1.08
CA ALA A 229 19.56 -7.72 -1.27
C ALA A 229 19.86 -6.98 0.05
N PRO A 230 20.62 -5.87 0.04
CA PRO A 230 20.97 -5.08 1.23
C PRO A 230 19.81 -4.16 1.65
N PHE A 231 18.59 -4.70 1.62
CA PHE A 231 17.34 -4.00 1.91
C PHE A 231 16.48 -4.79 2.88
N LYS A 232 15.63 -4.07 3.59
CA LYS A 232 14.53 -4.64 4.37
C LYS A 232 13.35 -3.66 4.40
N LEU A 233 12.22 -4.11 4.89
CA LEU A 233 11.13 -3.23 5.30
C LEU A 233 11.28 -2.89 6.77
N ALA A 234 10.71 -1.78 7.21
CA ALA A 234 10.66 -1.41 8.62
C ALA A 234 10.03 -2.53 9.49
N CYS A 235 9.12 -3.33 8.92
CA CYS A 235 8.51 -4.50 9.57
C CYS A 235 9.37 -5.78 9.53
N GLY A 236 10.48 -5.83 8.78
CA GLY A 236 11.32 -7.02 8.61
C GLY A 236 11.59 -7.40 7.14
N PRO A 237 11.57 -8.69 6.75
CA PRO A 237 11.84 -9.12 5.37
C PRO A 237 10.74 -8.69 4.40
N ALA A 238 10.92 -8.87 3.09
CA ALA A 238 9.92 -8.49 2.08
C ALA A 238 8.54 -9.13 2.32
N TRP A 239 8.51 -10.30 2.95
CA TRP A 239 7.30 -11.06 3.27
C TRP A 239 6.34 -10.30 4.18
N CYS A 240 6.83 -9.40 5.04
CA CYS A 240 5.98 -8.56 5.89
C CYS A 240 5.32 -7.39 5.15
N SER A 241 5.54 -7.29 3.83
CA SER A 241 4.95 -6.26 2.98
C SER A 241 3.45 -6.20 3.18
N HIS A 242 2.99 -5.01 3.51
CA HIS A 242 1.61 -4.66 3.63
C HIS A 242 1.43 -3.24 3.12
N GLY A 243 0.18 -2.84 3.03
CA GLY A 243 -0.19 -1.51 2.62
C GLY A 243 -1.53 -1.19 3.23
N ASP A 244 -1.69 0.08 3.49
CA ASP A 244 -2.79 0.60 4.26
C ASP A 244 -3.41 1.77 3.52
N PHE A 245 -4.70 1.91 3.72
CA PHE A 245 -5.51 2.87 3.00
C PHE A 245 -6.64 3.36 3.88
N ILE A 246 -6.83 4.67 3.93
CA ILE A 246 -8.09 5.28 4.36
C ILE A 246 -8.62 6.07 3.18
N ASN A 247 -9.86 5.78 2.79
CA ASN A 247 -10.51 6.46 1.69
C ASN A 247 -10.63 7.95 1.98
N GLY A 248 -10.22 8.79 1.03
CA GLY A 248 -10.45 10.23 1.06
C GLY A 248 -10.92 10.77 -0.29
N TRP A 249 -11.19 9.92 -1.28
CA TRP A 249 -11.90 10.34 -2.48
C TRP A 249 -13.18 11.07 -2.13
N THR A 250 -13.47 12.17 -2.83
CA THR A 250 -14.79 12.78 -2.73
C THR A 250 -15.86 11.78 -3.18
N GLN A 251 -17.04 11.82 -2.56
CA GLN A 251 -18.11 10.88 -2.90
C GLN A 251 -18.46 10.91 -4.39
N GLU A 252 -18.59 12.12 -4.96
CA GLU A 252 -18.85 12.33 -6.39
C GLU A 252 -17.81 11.62 -7.27
N THR A 253 -16.52 11.77 -6.96
CA THR A 253 -15.46 11.14 -7.75
C THR A 253 -15.38 9.63 -7.56
N ALA A 254 -15.68 9.13 -6.37
CA ALA A 254 -15.75 7.69 -6.13
C ALA A 254 -16.89 7.03 -6.92
N GLU A 255 -18.04 7.71 -7.05
CA GLU A 255 -19.17 7.28 -7.89
C GLU A 255 -18.78 7.27 -9.37
N LYS A 256 -18.15 8.34 -9.87
CA LYS A 256 -17.62 8.39 -11.26
C LYS A 256 -16.61 7.28 -11.54
N MET A 257 -15.75 6.93 -10.57
CA MET A 257 -14.79 5.84 -10.72
C MET A 257 -15.50 4.51 -11.06
N VAL A 258 -16.68 4.26 -10.50
CA VAL A 258 -17.50 3.08 -10.84
C VAL A 258 -17.95 3.11 -12.29
N GLU A 259 -18.40 4.27 -12.78
CA GLU A 259 -18.82 4.43 -14.18
C GLU A 259 -17.67 4.15 -15.14
N THR A 260 -16.47 4.66 -14.81
CA THR A 260 -15.26 4.45 -15.62
C THR A 260 -14.81 2.99 -15.66
N SER A 261 -15.19 2.18 -14.66
CA SER A 261 -14.83 0.76 -14.64
C SER A 261 -15.45 -0.05 -15.77
N ARG A 262 -16.45 0.48 -16.50
CA ARG A 262 -17.22 -0.26 -17.51
C ARG A 262 -16.63 -0.18 -18.93
N ALA A 263 -15.79 0.80 -19.22
CA ALA A 263 -15.14 0.95 -20.53
C ALA A 263 -14.00 -0.06 -20.70
N LYS A 264 -13.50 -0.30 -21.91
CA LYS A 264 -12.47 -1.33 -22.19
C LYS A 264 -11.09 -0.70 -22.27
N PHE A 265 -10.14 -1.17 -21.45
CA PHE A 265 -8.68 -0.94 -21.58
C PHE A 265 -8.16 0.49 -21.73
N GLU A 266 -9.01 1.50 -21.58
CA GLU A 266 -8.59 2.89 -21.66
C GLU A 266 -8.39 3.45 -20.25
N TYR A 267 -7.28 4.18 -20.10
CA TYR A 267 -7.11 5.05 -18.96
C TYR A 267 -8.32 5.97 -18.84
N SER A 268 -8.93 6.03 -17.67
CA SER A 268 -10.07 6.92 -17.41
C SER A 268 -9.71 7.94 -16.34
N SER A 269 -9.59 9.19 -16.77
CA SER A 269 -9.45 10.34 -15.87
C SER A 269 -10.70 10.49 -15.01
N VAL A 270 -10.54 10.66 -13.70
CA VAL A 270 -11.63 10.95 -12.77
C VAL A 270 -11.53 12.40 -12.32
N ASN A 271 -12.39 13.24 -12.89
CA ASN A 271 -12.46 14.68 -12.58
C ASN A 271 -13.57 14.98 -11.58
N GLY A 272 -13.40 16.02 -10.77
CA GLY A 272 -14.36 16.43 -9.76
C GLY A 272 -14.26 17.91 -9.40
N ALA A 273 -14.97 18.30 -8.35
CA ALA A 273 -15.07 19.71 -7.93
C ALA A 273 -13.72 20.36 -7.59
N LEU A 274 -12.69 19.59 -7.21
CA LEU A 274 -11.38 20.13 -6.82
C LEU A 274 -10.42 20.35 -8.00
N GLY A 275 -10.75 19.79 -9.16
CA GLY A 275 -9.98 19.93 -10.39
C GLY A 275 -10.04 18.70 -11.29
N LYS A 276 -9.23 18.74 -12.33
CA LYS A 276 -9.05 17.64 -13.28
C LYS A 276 -7.90 16.75 -12.84
N ASP A 277 -7.94 15.50 -13.28
CA ASP A 277 -6.82 14.59 -13.17
C ASP A 277 -5.57 15.16 -13.89
N GLY A 278 -4.41 15.06 -13.24
CA GLY A 278 -3.16 15.67 -13.71
C GLY A 278 -2.99 17.14 -13.35
N ASP A 279 -3.99 17.77 -12.71
CA ASP A 279 -3.81 19.10 -12.14
C ASP A 279 -2.76 19.04 -11.02
N LYS A 280 -1.78 19.95 -11.08
CA LYS A 280 -0.72 20.00 -10.06
C LYS A 280 -1.31 20.27 -8.67
N PRO A 281 -0.76 19.65 -7.61
CA PRO A 281 -1.12 19.99 -6.23
C PRO A 281 -1.03 21.51 -6.00
N LYS A 282 -2.12 22.09 -5.48
CA LYS A 282 -2.20 23.53 -5.17
C LYS A 282 -1.54 23.89 -3.83
N CYS A 283 -1.12 22.88 -3.07
CA CYS A 283 -0.44 23.04 -1.80
C CYS A 283 0.64 21.95 -1.62
N LYS A 284 1.45 22.12 -0.58
CA LYS A 284 2.55 21.21 -0.24
C LYS A 284 2.16 20.41 1.00
N ALA A 285 1.87 19.12 0.82
CA ALA A 285 1.60 18.18 1.90
C ALA A 285 2.75 18.17 2.93
N SER A 286 2.41 18.15 4.22
CA SER A 286 3.38 18.08 5.32
C SER A 286 2.83 17.33 6.53
N ASP A 287 3.70 16.77 7.37
CA ASP A 287 3.30 16.10 8.60
C ASP A 287 2.46 17.03 9.50
N ALA A 288 1.22 16.64 9.79
CA ALA A 288 0.29 17.39 10.61
C ALA A 288 0.67 17.42 12.11
N GLU A 289 1.53 16.52 12.57
CA GLU A 289 1.98 16.42 13.96
C GLU A 289 3.51 16.27 14.09
N PRO A 290 4.32 17.21 13.58
CA PRO A 290 5.77 17.02 13.41
C PRO A 290 6.54 16.84 14.73
N SER A 291 5.94 17.19 15.86
CA SER A 291 6.52 17.03 17.20
C SER A 291 6.21 15.69 17.88
N LYS A 292 5.42 14.81 17.25
CA LYS A 292 5.05 13.50 17.81
C LYS A 292 5.62 12.37 16.96
N GLY A 293 5.99 11.26 17.58
CA GLY A 293 6.61 10.12 16.89
C GLY A 293 8.02 10.46 16.37
N THR A 294 8.51 9.63 15.46
CA THR A 294 9.82 9.81 14.84
C THR A 294 9.81 9.37 13.39
N SER A 295 10.67 10.00 12.59
CA SER A 295 10.99 9.63 11.21
C SER A 295 12.29 8.81 11.12
N ASP A 296 13.02 8.65 12.23
CA ASP A 296 14.24 7.86 12.29
C ASP A 296 13.94 6.38 12.59
N TYR A 297 14.57 5.49 11.82
CA TYR A 297 14.33 4.06 11.94
C TYR A 297 14.85 3.49 13.27
N ALA A 298 16.04 3.89 13.72
CA ALA A 298 16.62 3.39 14.96
C ALA A 298 15.83 3.87 16.17
N GLU A 299 15.39 5.13 16.18
CA GLU A 299 14.49 5.66 17.20
C GLU A 299 13.13 4.94 17.20
N SER A 300 12.56 4.66 16.02
CA SER A 300 11.31 3.90 15.89
C SER A 300 11.46 2.49 16.49
N VAL A 301 12.55 1.79 16.18
CA VAL A 301 12.85 0.46 16.76
C VAL A 301 13.05 0.55 18.27
N ALA A 302 13.79 1.54 18.76
CA ALA A 302 14.02 1.74 20.19
C ALA A 302 12.72 2.08 20.95
N ALA A 303 11.81 2.83 20.33
CA ALA A 303 10.50 3.13 20.91
C ALA A 303 9.65 1.87 21.07
N MET A 304 9.70 0.95 20.10
CA MET A 304 8.99 -0.34 20.18
C MET A 304 9.59 -1.28 21.24
N SER A 305 10.92 -1.31 21.39
CA SER A 305 11.62 -2.25 22.29
C SER A 305 11.61 -1.85 23.77
N LYS A 306 11.40 -0.56 24.10
CA LYS A 306 11.30 -0.07 25.49
C LYS A 306 10.20 -0.76 26.33
N ARG A 307 9.31 -1.53 25.72
CA ARG A 307 8.28 -2.33 26.42
C ARG A 307 8.74 -3.71 26.89
N ASP A 308 9.79 -4.31 26.35
CA ASP A 308 10.29 -5.60 26.88
C ASP A 308 10.91 -5.46 28.28
N VAL A 309 11.27 -4.24 28.69
CA VAL A 309 11.97 -3.98 29.96
C VAL A 309 11.02 -3.53 31.08
N MET A 310 9.72 -3.29 30.81
CA MET A 310 8.80 -2.70 31.77
C MET A 310 7.67 -3.63 32.24
N THR A 311 7.95 -4.91 32.45
CA THR A 311 7.21 -5.76 33.38
C THR A 311 8.07 -6.95 33.79
N TRP A 312 8.69 -6.90 34.98
CA TRP A 312 8.88 -8.01 35.95
C TRP A 312 9.86 -7.59 37.06
N GLY A 313 9.40 -7.63 38.32
CA GLY A 313 10.25 -7.54 39.53
C GLY A 313 10.03 -6.26 40.35
N TRP A 314 8.91 -6.14 41.05
CA TRP A 314 8.74 -6.49 42.48
C TRP A 314 8.95 -5.32 43.45
N SER A 315 7.84 -4.76 43.94
CA SER A 315 7.78 -4.10 45.25
C SER A 315 7.78 -5.17 46.35
N SER A 316 8.90 -5.37 47.03
CA SER A 316 8.89 -6.13 48.29
C SER A 316 8.45 -5.20 49.43
N LYS A 317 7.18 -5.32 49.84
CA LYS A 317 6.77 -4.89 51.18
C LYS A 317 7.16 -5.98 52.16
N SER A 318 8.32 -5.84 52.80
CA SER A 318 8.69 -6.67 53.95
C SER A 318 7.82 -6.29 55.14
N ARG A 319 6.90 -7.19 55.53
CA ARG A 319 6.17 -7.12 56.79
C ARG A 319 6.94 -7.94 57.82
N MET A 320 7.50 -7.26 58.83
CA MET A 320 7.98 -7.88 60.06
C MET A 320 6.87 -8.72 60.70
N VAL A 321 7.18 -9.96 61.10
CA VAL A 321 6.60 -10.59 62.29
C VAL A 321 7.68 -11.45 62.95
N ARG A 322 7.93 -11.15 64.23
CA ARG A 322 8.74 -11.90 65.20
C ARG A 322 8.13 -13.28 65.47
N ASN A 323 8.98 -14.28 65.67
CA ASN A 323 9.13 -15.03 66.92
C ASN A 323 10.42 -15.85 66.87
#